data_AF-A0A4R3L933-F1
#
_entry.id   AF-A0A4R3L933-F1
#
_cell.length_a   1.000
_cell.length_b   1.000
_cell.length_c   1.000
_cell.angle_alpha   90.00
_cell.angle_beta   90.00
_cell.angle_gamma   90.00
#
_symmetry.space_group_name_H-M   'P 1'
#
loop_
_entity.id
_entity.type
_entity.pdbx_description
1 polymer ?
#
loop_
_entity_poly.entity_id
_entity_poly.type
_entity_poly.pdbx_seq_one_letter_code
_entity_poly.pdbx_strand_id
1 'polypeptide(L)' 'MLSQRQQRVDVAIERDWPYLWIDATYVKVREAGRIVSVAVIIAVGVNADGRREVLGMGVGASEAEPFWTAFLRSLMRRGL' A
#
# COMPACT_ATOMS: atom_id res chain seq x y z
N MET A 1 -17.82 -11.75 -5.47
CA MET A 1 -17.14 -11.46 -6.75
C MET A 1 -16.32 -10.15 -6.66
N LEU A 2 -15.47 -10.02 -5.62
CA LEU A 2 -14.62 -8.83 -5.37
C LEU A 2 -13.12 -9.19 -5.24
N SER A 3 -12.71 -10.40 -5.62
CA SER A 3 -11.39 -10.97 -5.25
C SER A 3 -10.24 -10.69 -6.23
N GLN A 4 -10.50 -10.12 -7.41
CA GLN A 4 -9.49 -10.06 -8.49
C GLN A 4 -8.77 -8.70 -8.60
N ARG A 5 -9.37 -7.59 -8.13
CA ARG A 5 -8.73 -6.26 -8.25
C ARG A 5 -7.64 -6.00 -7.20
N GLN A 6 -7.70 -6.69 -6.07
CA GLN A 6 -6.74 -6.54 -4.97
C GLN A 6 -5.39 -7.21 -5.28
N GLN A 7 -5.29 -8.07 -6.31
CA GLN A 7 -4.09 -8.87 -6.59
C GLN A 7 -2.95 -8.08 -7.26
N ARG A 8 -3.20 -6.87 -7.79
CA ARG A 8 -2.14 -6.13 -8.52
C ARG A 8 -1.19 -5.37 -7.60
N VAL A 9 -1.51 -5.19 -6.32
CA VAL A 9 -0.70 -4.35 -5.42
C VAL A 9 0.48 -5.08 -4.76
N ASP A 10 0.63 -6.40 -4.98
CA ASP A 10 1.71 -7.23 -4.41
C ASP A 10 2.52 -8.00 -5.47
N VAL A 11 2.69 -7.41 -6.66
CA VAL A 11 3.48 -7.97 -7.76
C VAL A 11 4.86 -7.30 -7.86
N ALA A 12 5.77 -7.89 -8.63
CA ALA A 12 7.07 -7.29 -8.93
C ALA A 12 6.91 -5.89 -9.54
N ILE A 13 7.83 -4.99 -9.19
CA ILE A 13 7.88 -3.60 -9.63
C ILE A 13 9.02 -3.52 -10.65
N GLU A 14 8.67 -3.48 -11.94
CA GLU A 14 9.62 -3.68 -13.06
C GLU A 14 10.01 -2.39 -13.81
N ARG A 15 9.59 -1.23 -13.29
CA ARG A 15 9.78 0.08 -13.94
C ARG A 15 10.50 1.04 -13.01
N ASP A 16 11.15 2.04 -13.59
CA ASP A 16 11.68 3.17 -12.84
C ASP A 16 10.55 4.08 -12.33
N TRP A 17 10.61 4.43 -11.05
CA TRP A 17 9.67 5.33 -10.38
C TRP A 17 10.41 6.52 -9.78
N PRO A 18 10.69 7.58 -10.57
CA PRO A 18 11.43 8.76 -10.09
C PRO A 18 10.83 9.44 -8.86
N TYR A 19 9.51 9.30 -8.66
CA TYR A 19 8.83 9.83 -7.48
C TYR A 19 7.95 8.77 -6.84
N LEU A 20 7.94 8.78 -5.51
CA LEU A 20 7.09 7.94 -4.68
C LEU A 20 6.31 8.84 -3.71
N TRP A 21 4.99 8.73 -3.74
CA TRP A 21 4.11 9.37 -2.77
C TRP A 21 3.55 8.29 -1.86
N ILE A 22 3.62 8.51 -0.56
CA ILE A 22 3.08 7.57 0.42
C ILE A 22 2.26 8.35 1.42
N ASP A 23 1.08 7.83 1.70
CA ASP A 23 0.15 8.40 2.67
C ASP A 23 -0.51 7.30 3.47
N ALA A 24 -1.05 7.67 4.62
CA ALA A 24 -1.76 6.78 5.50
C ALA A 24 -3.05 7.41 6.01
N THR A 25 -4.10 6.60 6.07
CA THR A 25 -5.41 7.04 6.52
C THR A 25 -6.10 5.96 7.33
N TYR A 26 -6.98 6.38 8.23
CA TYR A 26 -7.79 5.46 9.01
C TYR A 26 -9.16 5.28 8.37
N VAL A 27 -9.52 4.02 8.14
CA VAL A 27 -10.86 3.64 7.66
C VAL A 27 -11.59 2.82 8.72
N LYS A 28 -12.92 2.94 8.75
CA LYS A 28 -13.77 2.11 9.60
C LYS A 28 -14.11 0.82 8.87
N VAL A 29 -13.76 -0.31 9.47
CA VAL A 29 -14.06 -1.65 8.94
C VAL A 29 -14.86 -2.44 9.96
N ARG A 30 -15.62 -3.43 9.47
CA ARG A 30 -16.33 -4.38 10.33
C ARG A 30 -15.46 -5.61 10.51
N GLU A 31 -15.06 -5.88 11.75
CA GLU A 31 -14.27 -7.05 12.14
C GLU A 31 -14.91 -7.69 13.37
N ALA A 32 -15.10 -9.02 13.35
CA ALA A 32 -15.71 -9.79 14.44
C ALA A 32 -17.01 -9.17 15.01
N GLY A 33 -17.86 -8.61 14.14
CA GLY A 33 -19.15 -8.01 14.54
C GLY A 33 -19.05 -6.58 15.11
N ARG A 34 -17.86 -5.97 15.16
CA ARG A 34 -17.65 -4.60 15.66
C ARG A 34 -17.08 -3.71 14.57
N ILE A 35 -17.32 -2.40 14.68
CA ILE A 35 -16.68 -1.39 13.83
C ILE A 35 -15.37 -0.95 14.51
N VAL A 36 -14.25 -1.16 13.83
CA VAL A 36 -12.91 -0.80 14.30
C VAL A 36 -12.24 0.17 13.32
N SER A 37 -11.32 0.98 13.83
CA SER A 37 -10.43 1.79 12.98
C SER A 37 -9.23 0.95 12.58
N VAL A 38 -8.91 0.91 11.29
CA VAL A 38 -7.66 0.32 10.79
C VAL A 38 -6.89 1.35 9.99
N ALA A 39 -5.57 1.30 10.10
CA ALA A 39 -4.65 2.10 9.30
C ALA A 39 -4.52 1.47 7.91
N VAL A 40 -4.60 2.29 6.87
CA VAL A 40 -4.36 1.91 5.48
C VAL A 40 -3.24 2.80 4.95
N ILE A 41 -2.11 2.18 4.58
CA ILE A 41 -0.99 2.86 3.94
C ILE A 41 -1.04 2.55 2.44
N ILE A 42 -0.86 3.58 1.60
CA ILE A 42 -0.85 3.44 0.14
C ILE A 42 0.42 4.08 -0.42
N ALA A 43 1.14 3.35 -1.27
CA ALA A 43 2.25 3.87 -2.06
C ALA A 43 1.82 4.07 -3.51
N VAL A 44 2.04 5.28 -4.04
CA VAL A 44 1.80 5.67 -5.42
C VAL A 44 3.12 6.09 -6.07
N GLY A 45 3.53 5.36 -7.09
CA GLY A 45 4.68 5.72 -7.91
C GLY A 45 4.27 6.63 -9.05
N VAL A 46 5.14 7.57 -9.41
CA VAL A 46 5.06 8.33 -10.65
C VAL A 46 6.20 7.88 -11.56
N ASN A 47 5.89 7.36 -12.74
CA ASN A 47 6.90 6.90 -13.69
C ASN A 47 7.47 8.08 -14.51
N ALA A 48 8.45 7.80 -15.37
CA ALA A 48 9.10 8.81 -16.22
C ALA A 48 8.14 9.55 -17.18
N ASP A 49 7.01 8.94 -17.53
CA ASP A 49 5.96 9.56 -18.36
C ASP A 49 4.99 10.44 -17.53
N GLY A 50 5.23 10.58 -16.23
CA GLY A 50 4.34 11.30 -15.31
C GLY A 50 3.07 10.54 -14.92
N ARG A 51 2.97 9.24 -15.26
CA ARG A 51 1.80 8.42 -14.92
C ARG A 51 1.89 7.91 -13.49
N ARG A 52 0.76 7.99 -12.79
CA ARG A 52 0.60 7.57 -11.39
C ARG A 52 0.01 6.17 -11.30
N GLU A 53 0.65 5.29 -10.56
CA GLU A 53 0.16 3.93 -10.30
C GLU A 53 0.32 3.54 -8.83
N VAL A 54 -0.64 2.78 -8.30
CA VAL A 54 -0.53 2.22 -6.95
C VAL A 54 0.47 1.07 -6.99
N LEU A 55 1.55 1.21 -6.23
CA LEU A 55 2.61 0.20 -6.14
C LEU A 55 2.41 -0.75 -4.96
N GLY A 56 1.71 -0.31 -3.91
CA GLY A 56 1.43 -1.17 -2.76
C GLY A 56 0.38 -0.57 -1.85
N MET A 57 -0.26 -1.45 -1.08
CA MET A 57 -1.20 -1.09 -0.02
C MET A 57 -0.98 -2.01 1.18
N GLY A 58 -0.87 -1.43 2.37
CA GLY A 58 -0.84 -2.16 3.63
C GLY A 58 -2.08 -1.83 4.46
N VAL A 59 -2.63 -2.83 5.17
CA VAL A 59 -3.68 -2.62 6.18
C VAL A 59 -3.19 -3.16 7.52
N GLY A 60 -3.32 -2.38 8.58
CA GLY A 60 -2.81 -2.73 9.90
C GLY A 60 -3.60 -2.08 11.04
N ALA A 61 -3.30 -2.50 12.27
CA ALA A 61 -3.98 -1.97 13.47
C ALA A 61 -3.62 -0.51 13.79
N SER A 62 -2.43 -0.05 13.39
CA SER A 62 -1.96 1.33 13.57
C SER A 62 -0.85 1.68 12.57
N GLU A 63 -0.55 2.97 12.46
CA GLU A 63 0.56 3.53 11.68
C GLU A 63 1.89 3.56 12.46
N ALA A 64 2.10 2.58 13.34
CA ALA A 64 3.33 2.52 14.13
C ALA A 64 4.55 2.21 13.26
N GLU A 65 5.74 2.57 13.76
CA GLU A 65 7.03 2.35 13.08
C GLU A 65 7.21 0.92 12.51
N PRO A 66 6.85 -0.17 13.22
CA PRO A 66 7.01 -1.51 12.67
C PRO A 66 6.17 -1.75 11.40
N PHE A 67 4.99 -1.14 11.31
CA PHE A 67 4.11 -1.28 10.16
C PHE A 67 4.67 -0.55 8.94
N TRP A 68 5.11 0.69 9.12
CA TRP A 68 5.82 1.45 8.09
C TRP A 68 7.09 0.74 7.61
N THR A 69 7.91 0.27 8.56
CA THR A 69 9.15 -0.44 8.24
C THR A 69 8.88 -1.71 7.43
N ALA A 70 7.90 -2.51 7.83
CA ALA A 70 7.53 -3.72 7.10
C ALA A 70 7.02 -3.40 5.68
N PHE A 71 6.18 -2.37 5.55
CA PHE A 71 5.61 -1.92 4.28
C PHE A 71 6.68 -1.43 3.30
N LEU A 72 7.54 -0.50 3.72
CA LEU A 72 8.61 0.04 2.88
C LEU A 72 9.60 -1.05 2.44
N ARG A 73 9.97 -1.96 3.36
CA ARG A 73 10.82 -3.10 3.01
C ARG A 73 10.14 -4.05 2.02
N SER A 74 8.81 -4.16 2.04
CA SER A 74 8.08 -4.95 1.05
C SER A 74 8.22 -4.36 -0.36
N LEU A 75 8.09 -3.03 -0.50
CA LEU A 75 8.30 -2.35 -1.77
C LEU A 75 9.71 -2.56 -2.31
N MET A 76 10.74 -2.36 -1.47
CA MET A 76 12.14 -2.61 -1.85
C MET A 76 12.38 -4.05 -2.31
N ARG A 77 11.85 -5.04 -1.59
CA ARG A 77 11.98 -6.47 -1.98
C ARG A 77 11.31 -6.79 -3.31
N ARG A 78 10.34 -5.98 -3.73
CA ARG A 78 9.61 -6.15 -4.99
C ARG A 78 10.26 -5.42 -6.15
N GLY A 79 11.36 -4.70 -5.95
CA GLY A 79 12.11 -4.03 -7.00
C GLY A 79 11.86 -2.52 -7.12
N LEU A 80 11.25 -1.90 -6.11
CA LEU A 80 11.25 -0.44 -6.01
C LEU A 80 12.65 0.11 -5.70
#